data_AF-O62291-F1
#
_entry.id   AF-O62291-F1
#
_cell.length_a   1.000
_cell.length_b   1.000
_cell.length_c   1.000
_cell.angle_alpha   90.00
_cell.angle_beta   90.00
_cell.angle_gamma   90.00
#
_symmetry.space_group_name_H-M   'P 1'
#
loop_
_entity.id
_entity.type
_entity.pdbx_description
1 polymer ?
#
loop_
_entity_poly.entity_id
_entity_poly.type
_entity_poly.pdbx_seq_one_letter_code
_entity_poly.pdbx_strand_id
1 'polypeptide(L)'
;MAKRGRKRKVSKDEENTTPEPEMKKKADEKVVELDEKDWMPSAALEFFENENFKEIVENLSHLDNSVTLVGPFRKLRGESDADGTDLIMLDREMTDLPEMQTFMKCSHGRYAFWRDKPNDKKPVIVFMDLKTIPDLSVVGNEIRHAILDFCTRCSKCIDCSAKSKAANSKIQSFFTPSKISSEVKEVLKHREKTTVRGISGPGMLIDVVPTGNSGKKNKKNERTGYRDLSKNAYCINIEHLVRSLRLCQTKEQEEKVLDFVYGLMNEINICNDEGDFGNGLELGHILFLANMKAVADPMMITLHIAYKNLHRPDFAKILDLTLSLRDQQEEAT
;
A
#
# COMPACT_ATOMS: atom_id res chain seq x y z
N MET A 1 11.81 -35.28 -77.19
CA MET A 1 10.35 -35.25 -77.49
C MET A 1 9.63 -36.27 -76.60
N ALA A 2 8.69 -35.77 -75.81
CA ALA A 2 7.67 -36.44 -74.98
C ALA A 2 7.87 -37.92 -74.56
N LYS A 3 8.19 -38.15 -73.28
CA LYS A 3 7.74 -39.35 -72.55
C LYS A 3 7.23 -39.01 -71.15
N ARG A 4 6.04 -39.52 -70.90
CA ARG A 4 5.25 -39.56 -69.66
C ARG A 4 6.02 -40.25 -68.53
N GLY A 5 5.77 -39.85 -67.29
CA GLY A 5 5.86 -40.77 -66.15
C GLY A 5 6.39 -40.19 -64.84
N ARG A 6 5.50 -39.68 -64.00
CA ARG A 6 5.33 -40.03 -62.56
C ARG A 6 4.49 -38.95 -61.87
N LYS A 7 3.19 -39.23 -61.70
CA LYS A 7 2.41 -38.63 -60.63
C LYS A 7 2.85 -39.30 -59.34
N ARG A 8 3.55 -38.57 -58.47
CA ARG A 8 3.80 -39.01 -57.09
C ARG A 8 2.50 -38.84 -56.30
N LYS A 9 1.99 -39.96 -55.79
CA LYS A 9 1.09 -39.99 -54.63
C LYS A 9 1.84 -39.36 -53.45
N VAL A 10 1.30 -38.29 -52.89
CA VAL A 10 1.58 -37.90 -51.50
C VAL A 10 0.31 -38.25 -50.74
N SER A 11 0.48 -39.16 -49.80
CA SER A 11 -0.54 -39.72 -48.93
C SER A 11 -1.13 -38.64 -48.04
N LYS A 12 -2.44 -38.76 -47.83
CA LYS A 12 -3.15 -38.26 -46.65
C LYS A 12 -2.66 -39.03 -45.41
N ASP A 13 -2.96 -38.46 -44.26
CA ASP A 13 -2.86 -39.04 -42.92
C ASP A 13 -1.52 -38.82 -42.23
N GLU A 14 -1.43 -37.67 -41.56
CA GLU A 14 -1.03 -37.57 -40.16
C GLU A 14 -1.42 -36.15 -39.69
N GLU A 15 -2.58 -36.06 -39.04
CA GLU A 15 -2.97 -34.90 -38.24
C GLU A 15 -1.89 -34.68 -37.19
N ASN A 16 -1.10 -33.64 -37.41
CA ASN A 16 -0.11 -33.17 -36.47
C ASN A 16 -0.86 -32.44 -35.35
N THR A 17 -1.44 -33.21 -34.43
CA THR A 17 -1.92 -32.71 -33.14
C THR A 17 -0.75 -32.01 -32.47
N THR A 18 -0.86 -30.70 -32.42
CA THR A 18 0.02 -29.82 -31.68
C THR A 18 0.04 -30.32 -30.23
N PRO A 19 1.20 -30.59 -29.62
CA PRO A 19 1.23 -30.85 -28.20
C PRO A 19 0.71 -29.60 -27.51
N GLU A 20 -0.40 -29.74 -26.78
CA GLU A 20 -0.84 -28.74 -25.81
C GLU A 20 0.39 -28.33 -24.99
N PRO A 21 0.59 -27.04 -24.71
CA PRO A 21 1.66 -26.63 -23.83
C PRO A 21 1.36 -27.25 -22.47
N GLU A 22 2.12 -28.30 -22.12
CA GLU A 22 2.22 -28.78 -20.76
C GLU A 22 2.42 -27.56 -19.88
N MET A 23 1.40 -27.25 -19.07
CA MET A 23 1.48 -26.28 -17.99
C MET A 23 2.73 -26.63 -17.20
N LYS A 24 3.79 -25.86 -17.42
CA LYS A 24 5.03 -25.94 -16.66
C LYS A 24 4.62 -25.86 -15.21
N LYS A 25 4.92 -26.96 -14.50
CA LYS A 25 4.75 -27.11 -13.05
C LYS A 25 5.18 -25.81 -12.38
N LYS A 26 4.22 -25.11 -11.77
CA LYS A 26 4.50 -23.99 -10.87
C LYS A 26 5.54 -24.48 -9.86
N ALA A 27 6.65 -23.75 -9.78
CA ALA A 27 7.65 -23.95 -8.75
C ALA A 27 6.96 -23.94 -7.37
N ASP A 28 7.48 -24.74 -6.44
CA ASP A 28 7.02 -24.82 -5.04
C ASP A 28 6.80 -23.41 -4.46
N GLU A 29 5.55 -22.93 -4.49
CA GLU A 29 5.11 -21.76 -3.73
C GLU A 29 5.25 -22.16 -2.26
N LYS A 30 6.41 -21.85 -1.66
CA LYS A 30 6.57 -21.89 -0.21
C LYS A 30 5.45 -21.06 0.36
N VAL A 31 4.48 -21.72 1.00
CA VAL A 31 3.37 -21.07 1.69
C VAL A 31 3.98 -20.10 2.70
N VAL A 32 3.88 -18.80 2.43
CA VAL A 32 4.38 -17.76 3.33
C VAL A 32 3.39 -17.66 4.48
N GLU A 33 3.82 -18.09 5.66
CA GLU A 33 3.00 -18.07 6.85
C GLU A 33 3.34 -16.83 7.70
N LEU A 34 2.34 -15.99 7.91
CA LEU A 34 2.43 -14.83 8.81
C LEU A 34 2.24 -15.27 10.27
N ASP A 35 2.88 -14.55 11.18
CA ASP A 35 2.81 -14.79 12.62
C ASP A 35 1.42 -14.38 13.15
N GLU A 36 0.93 -13.19 12.75
CA GLU A 36 -0.45 -12.78 12.97
C GLU A 36 -1.41 -13.58 12.08
N LYS A 37 -2.49 -14.06 12.68
CA LYS A 37 -3.52 -14.87 12.00
C LYS A 37 -4.79 -14.08 11.70
N ASP A 38 -5.12 -13.11 12.55
CA ASP A 38 -6.35 -12.35 12.43
C ASP A 38 -6.09 -10.94 11.87
N TRP A 39 -6.22 -10.90 10.55
CA TRP A 39 -6.09 -9.70 9.74
C TRP A 39 -7.42 -8.99 9.46
N MET A 40 -8.54 -9.43 10.05
CA MET A 40 -9.82 -8.76 9.86
C MET A 40 -9.86 -7.46 10.69
N PRO A 41 -10.07 -6.28 10.07
CA PRO A 41 -10.17 -5.02 10.81
C PRO A 41 -11.50 -4.92 11.56
N SER A 42 -11.50 -4.51 12.84
CA SER A 42 -12.76 -4.39 13.60
C SER A 42 -13.71 -3.38 12.97
N ALA A 43 -13.17 -2.27 12.47
CA ALA A 43 -13.95 -1.25 11.76
C ALA A 43 -14.61 -1.76 10.47
N ALA A 44 -14.09 -2.81 9.83
CA ALA A 44 -14.74 -3.44 8.68
C ALA A 44 -15.98 -4.24 9.12
N LEU A 45 -15.84 -5.04 10.19
CA LEU A 45 -16.94 -5.80 10.80
C LEU A 45 -18.06 -4.87 11.28
N GLU A 46 -17.70 -3.87 12.09
CA GLU A 46 -18.63 -2.89 12.65
C GLU A 46 -19.41 -2.14 11.56
N PHE A 47 -18.75 -1.82 10.44
CA PHE A 47 -19.43 -1.16 9.32
C PHE A 47 -20.31 -2.12 8.52
N PHE A 48 -19.89 -3.38 8.34
CA PHE A 48 -20.66 -4.38 7.62
C PHE A 48 -21.95 -4.76 8.35
N GLU A 49 -21.91 -4.81 9.68
CA GLU A 49 -23.07 -5.07 10.54
C GLU A 49 -24.01 -3.86 10.69
N ASN A 50 -23.64 -2.70 10.15
CA ASN A 50 -24.47 -1.51 10.20
C ASN A 50 -25.78 -1.69 9.42
N GLU A 51 -26.91 -1.33 10.02
CA GLU A 51 -28.24 -1.45 9.41
C GLU A 51 -28.36 -0.72 8.06
N ASN A 52 -27.60 0.37 7.89
CA ASN A 52 -27.61 1.20 6.68
C ASN A 52 -26.55 0.77 5.66
N PHE A 53 -25.78 -0.31 5.91
CA PHE A 53 -24.67 -0.73 5.04
C PHE A 53 -25.06 -0.79 3.57
N LYS A 54 -26.16 -1.49 3.24
CA LYS A 54 -26.63 -1.65 1.85
C LYS A 54 -26.98 -0.32 1.21
N GLU A 55 -27.72 0.53 1.92
CA GLU A 55 -28.17 1.82 1.42
C GLU A 55 -26.99 2.79 1.25
N ILE A 56 -25.99 2.74 2.14
CA ILE A 56 -24.75 3.51 2.01
C ILE A 56 -23.98 3.07 0.77
N VAL A 57 -23.75 1.76 0.58
CA VAL A 57 -23.02 1.23 -0.58
C VAL A 57 -23.71 1.57 -1.90
N GLU A 58 -25.04 1.48 -1.95
CA GLU A 58 -25.80 1.89 -3.13
C GLU A 58 -25.60 3.37 -3.46
N ASN A 59 -25.72 4.25 -2.45
CA ASN A 59 -25.53 5.69 -2.66
C ASN A 59 -24.08 6.04 -3.01
N LEU A 60 -23.08 5.29 -2.52
CA LEU A 60 -21.68 5.48 -2.92
C LEU A 60 -21.55 5.32 -4.45
N SER A 61 -22.17 4.29 -5.03
CA SER A 61 -22.13 4.02 -6.48
C SER A 61 -22.74 5.15 -7.33
N HIS A 62 -23.62 5.97 -6.75
CA HIS A 62 -24.22 7.14 -7.40
C HIS A 62 -23.33 8.40 -7.34
N LEU A 63 -22.37 8.42 -6.43
CA LEU A 63 -21.34 9.45 -6.36
C LEU A 63 -20.20 9.17 -7.32
N ASP A 64 -19.77 7.91 -7.38
CA ASP A 64 -18.70 7.43 -8.23
C ASP A 64 -19.02 6.00 -8.65
N ASN A 65 -19.19 5.78 -9.95
CA ASN A 65 -19.51 4.45 -10.49
C ASN A 65 -18.33 3.45 -10.37
N SER A 66 -17.11 3.95 -10.15
CA SER A 66 -15.92 3.11 -9.93
C SER A 66 -15.71 2.75 -8.46
N VAL A 67 -16.53 3.28 -7.54
CA VAL A 67 -16.37 2.97 -6.12
C VAL A 67 -16.71 1.51 -5.86
N THR A 68 -15.81 0.81 -5.19
CA THR A 68 -15.99 -0.60 -4.84
C THR A 68 -15.41 -0.88 -3.47
N LEU A 69 -16.17 -1.60 -2.63
CA LEU A 69 -15.67 -2.12 -1.36
C LEU A 69 -15.03 -3.48 -1.59
N VAL A 70 -13.72 -3.54 -1.36
CA VAL A 70 -12.83 -4.67 -1.69
C VAL A 70 -12.19 -5.25 -0.43
N GLY A 71 -11.29 -6.22 -0.61
CA GLY A 71 -10.47 -6.81 0.44
C GLY A 71 -11.34 -7.43 1.54
N PRO A 72 -11.26 -6.94 2.79
CA PRO A 72 -12.10 -7.42 3.90
C PRO A 72 -13.58 -7.52 3.57
N PHE A 73 -14.13 -6.56 2.80
CA PHE A 73 -15.56 -6.57 2.50
C PHE A 73 -15.99 -7.65 1.51
N ARG A 74 -15.10 -8.12 0.61
CA ARG A 74 -15.40 -9.28 -0.26
C ARG A 74 -15.52 -10.55 0.58
N LYS A 75 -14.60 -10.74 1.53
CA LYS A 75 -14.67 -11.84 2.50
C LYS A 75 -15.97 -11.79 3.31
N LEU A 76 -16.32 -10.62 3.86
CA LEU A 76 -17.54 -10.44 4.65
C LEU A 76 -18.83 -10.69 3.86
N ARG A 77 -18.85 -10.39 2.56
CA ARG A 77 -19.98 -10.70 1.66
C ARG A 77 -20.02 -12.17 1.22
N GLY A 78 -19.05 -13.00 1.60
CA GLY A 78 -18.94 -14.39 1.15
C GLY A 78 -18.48 -14.54 -0.30
N GLU A 79 -17.85 -13.51 -0.89
CA GLU A 79 -17.33 -13.52 -2.27
C GLU A 79 -15.91 -14.09 -2.34
N SER A 80 -15.30 -14.41 -1.20
CA SER A 80 -13.98 -14.99 -1.07
C SER A 80 -13.88 -15.79 0.22
N ASP A 81 -13.19 -16.92 0.17
CA ASP A 81 -12.87 -17.71 1.35
C ASP A 81 -11.54 -17.34 2.00
N ALA A 82 -10.83 -16.32 1.50
CA ALA A 82 -9.53 -15.90 1.98
C ALA A 82 -9.48 -15.67 3.51
N ASP A 83 -8.45 -16.20 4.15
CA ASP A 83 -8.12 -16.01 5.57
C ASP A 83 -6.61 -15.75 5.73
N GLY A 84 -6.18 -15.42 6.96
CA GLY A 84 -4.77 -15.22 7.28
C GLY A 84 -4.00 -14.36 6.26
N THR A 85 -2.96 -14.95 5.66
CA THR A 85 -2.12 -14.33 4.64
C THR A 85 -2.90 -13.98 3.36
N ASP A 86 -3.85 -14.82 2.94
CA ASP A 86 -4.62 -14.57 1.72
C ASP A 86 -5.55 -13.36 1.89
N LEU A 87 -6.08 -13.15 3.11
CA LEU A 87 -6.94 -12.01 3.40
C LEU A 87 -6.18 -10.66 3.36
N ILE A 88 -4.92 -10.63 3.80
CA ILE A 88 -4.10 -9.40 3.77
C ILE A 88 -3.57 -9.09 2.36
N MET A 89 -3.54 -10.10 1.48
CA MET A 89 -3.17 -9.98 0.07
C MET A 89 -4.40 -9.78 -0.86
N LEU A 90 -5.61 -10.04 -0.36
CA LEU A 90 -6.84 -9.90 -1.15
C LEU A 90 -7.03 -8.47 -1.65
N ASP A 91 -7.08 -8.32 -2.97
CA ASP A 91 -7.18 -7.04 -3.70
C ASP A 91 -6.03 -6.04 -3.46
N ARG A 92 -4.91 -6.49 -2.87
CA ARG A 92 -3.70 -5.68 -2.67
C ARG A 92 -3.14 -5.20 -4.00
N GLU A 93 -2.81 -3.91 -4.05
CA GLU A 93 -2.22 -3.28 -5.23
C GLU A 93 -0.69 -3.29 -5.20
N MET A 94 -0.09 -3.17 -6.39
CA MET A 94 1.35 -2.99 -6.63
C MET A 94 2.04 -2.01 -5.67
N THR A 95 1.33 -0.94 -5.34
CA THR A 95 1.84 0.21 -4.58
C THR A 95 1.31 0.26 -3.15
N ASP A 96 0.62 -0.78 -2.68
CA ASP A 96 0.22 -0.88 -1.27
C ASP A 96 1.42 -1.25 -0.41
N LEU A 97 1.78 -0.36 0.52
CA LEU A 97 2.80 -0.63 1.52
C LEU A 97 2.37 -1.82 2.41
N PRO A 98 3.31 -2.54 3.05
CA PRO A 98 2.99 -3.66 3.93
C PRO A 98 1.99 -3.33 5.05
N GLU A 99 2.02 -2.10 5.56
CA GLU A 99 1.09 -1.59 6.57
C GLU A 99 -0.35 -1.43 6.06
N MET A 100 -0.53 -1.33 4.74
CA MET A 100 -1.81 -1.06 4.10
C MET A 100 -2.61 -2.33 3.85
N GLN A 101 -3.91 -2.28 4.13
CA GLN A 101 -4.91 -3.25 3.67
C GLN A 101 -6.05 -2.50 3.00
N THR A 102 -6.06 -2.49 1.66
CA THR A 102 -7.06 -1.77 0.86
C THR A 102 -8.46 -2.34 1.09
N PHE A 103 -9.44 -1.45 1.31
CA PHE A 103 -10.84 -1.85 1.50
C PHE A 103 -11.83 -1.07 0.63
N MET A 104 -11.42 0.05 0.04
CA MET A 104 -12.26 0.81 -0.88
C MET A 104 -11.42 1.40 -2.01
N LYS A 105 -11.78 1.11 -3.26
CA LYS A 105 -11.19 1.72 -4.46
C LYS A 105 -12.17 2.74 -5.03
N CYS A 106 -11.68 3.83 -5.61
CA CYS A 106 -12.50 4.84 -6.29
C CYS A 106 -11.71 5.52 -7.42
N SER A 107 -12.38 6.38 -8.18
CA SER A 107 -11.80 7.05 -9.37
C SER A 107 -10.64 7.99 -9.05
N HIS A 108 -10.47 8.37 -7.78
CA HIS A 108 -9.46 9.33 -7.33
C HIS A 108 -8.35 8.70 -6.48
N GLY A 109 -8.42 7.41 -6.19
CA GLY A 109 -7.49 6.75 -5.30
C GLY A 109 -8.08 5.55 -4.59
N ARG A 110 -7.54 5.23 -3.43
CA ARG A 110 -8.02 4.13 -2.59
C ARG A 110 -7.86 4.42 -1.11
N TYR A 111 -8.73 3.79 -0.34
CA TYR A 111 -8.69 3.82 1.11
C TYR A 111 -8.22 2.47 1.62
N ALA A 112 -7.34 2.52 2.61
CA ALA A 112 -6.76 1.35 3.24
C ALA A 112 -6.75 1.51 4.75
N PHE A 113 -6.85 0.38 5.45
CA PHE A 113 -6.45 0.29 6.84
C PHE A 113 -4.93 0.37 6.91
N TRP A 114 -4.40 1.14 7.84
CA TRP A 114 -2.98 1.27 8.11
C TRP A 114 -2.69 0.74 9.51
N ARG A 115 -1.93 -0.35 9.55
CA ARG A 115 -1.46 -1.00 10.79
C ARG A 115 -0.02 -0.58 11.03
N ASP A 116 0.28 0.03 12.17
CA ASP A 116 1.67 0.29 12.53
C ASP A 116 2.37 -0.98 12.98
N LYS A 117 1.60 -1.92 13.54
CA LYS A 117 2.04 -3.25 13.93
C LYS A 117 1.08 -4.29 13.34
N PRO A 118 1.56 -5.46 12.91
CA PRO A 118 0.72 -6.54 12.36
C PRO A 118 -0.54 -6.84 13.21
N ASN A 119 -0.39 -6.82 14.53
CA ASN A 119 -1.45 -7.16 15.49
C ASN A 119 -2.41 -6.01 15.86
N ASP A 120 -2.28 -4.83 15.24
CA ASP A 120 -3.13 -3.66 15.55
C ASP A 120 -4.59 -3.91 15.17
N LYS A 121 -5.46 -4.17 16.15
CA LYS A 121 -6.89 -4.45 15.88
C LYS A 121 -7.70 -3.21 15.47
N LYS A 122 -7.21 -2.01 15.76
CA LYS A 122 -7.84 -0.72 15.42
C LYS A 122 -6.90 0.15 14.57
N PRO A 123 -6.62 -0.28 13.32
CA PRO A 123 -5.79 0.49 12.41
C PRO A 123 -6.38 1.87 12.14
N VAL A 124 -5.52 2.85 11.87
CA VAL A 124 -5.99 4.11 11.28
C VAL A 124 -6.40 3.86 9.83
N ILE A 125 -7.18 4.76 9.26
CA ILE A 125 -7.56 4.71 7.85
C ILE A 125 -6.80 5.80 7.12
N VAL A 126 -6.22 5.40 6.00
CA VAL A 126 -5.50 6.29 5.09
C VAL A 126 -6.19 6.35 3.73
N PHE A 127 -6.05 7.49 3.06
CA PHE A 127 -6.35 7.66 1.65
C PHE A 127 -5.04 7.82 0.88
N MET A 128 -4.87 7.01 -0.17
CA MET A 128 -3.79 7.11 -1.14
C MET A 128 -4.34 7.65 -2.46
N ASP A 129 -3.79 8.75 -2.95
CA ASP A 129 -4.20 9.33 -4.24
C ASP A 129 -3.56 8.64 -5.46
N LEU A 130 -3.97 9.04 -6.67
CA LEU A 130 -3.48 8.48 -7.94
C LEU A 130 -2.32 9.29 -8.54
N LYS A 131 -1.65 10.14 -7.78
CA LYS A 131 -0.51 10.88 -8.31
C LYS A 131 0.63 9.94 -8.67
N THR A 132 1.52 10.41 -9.54
CA THR A 132 2.75 9.69 -9.91
C THR A 132 3.59 9.29 -8.69
N ILE A 133 3.56 10.13 -7.65
CA ILE A 133 4.05 9.83 -6.31
C ILE A 133 2.83 9.93 -5.41
N PRO A 134 2.25 8.80 -5.00
CA PRO A 134 1.03 8.81 -4.21
C PRO A 134 1.24 9.54 -2.89
N ASP A 135 0.34 10.45 -2.54
CA ASP A 135 0.28 11.03 -1.20
C ASP A 135 -0.61 10.16 -0.32
N LEU A 136 -0.15 9.83 0.89
CA LEU A 136 -0.91 9.06 1.87
C LEU A 136 -1.31 9.99 3.02
N SER A 137 -2.62 10.15 3.20
CA SER A 137 -3.19 11.02 4.23
C SER A 137 -4.08 10.23 5.19
N VAL A 138 -3.95 10.49 6.50
CA VAL A 138 -4.86 9.90 7.50
C VAL A 138 -6.22 10.58 7.39
N VAL A 139 -7.28 9.78 7.27
CA VAL A 139 -8.66 10.26 7.18
C VAL A 139 -9.48 9.93 8.43
N GLY A 140 -8.98 9.06 9.31
CA GLY A 140 -9.64 8.68 10.55
C GLY A 140 -9.19 7.31 11.03
N ASN A 141 -10.05 6.61 11.78
CA ASN A 141 -9.86 5.24 12.25
C ASN A 141 -11.15 4.41 12.18
N GLU A 142 -12.19 4.94 11.51
CA GLU A 142 -13.47 4.27 11.32
C GLU A 142 -13.96 4.47 9.87
N ILE A 143 -14.67 3.48 9.32
CA ILE A 143 -15.13 3.53 7.92
C ILE A 143 -16.04 4.73 7.64
N ARG A 144 -16.85 5.16 8.63
CA ARG A 144 -17.67 6.38 8.50
C ARG A 144 -16.84 7.64 8.25
N HIS A 145 -15.61 7.69 8.77
CA HIS A 145 -14.68 8.80 8.50
C HIS A 145 -14.23 8.79 7.04
N ALA A 146 -13.85 7.60 6.54
CA ALA A 146 -13.45 7.40 5.14
C ALA A 146 -14.58 7.74 4.16
N ILE A 147 -15.82 7.36 4.48
CA ILE A 147 -16.98 7.64 3.63
C ILE A 147 -17.27 9.14 3.56
N LEU A 148 -17.21 9.87 4.68
CA LEU A 148 -17.40 11.31 4.64
C LEU A 148 -16.26 12.05 3.95
N ASP A 149 -15.01 11.58 4.09
CA ASP A 149 -13.88 12.11 3.32
C ASP A 149 -14.10 11.88 1.81
N PHE A 150 -14.53 10.67 1.43
CA PHE A 150 -14.89 10.34 0.05
C PHE A 150 -16.00 11.24 -0.50
N CYS A 151 -17.12 11.39 0.22
CA CYS A 151 -18.20 12.30 -0.15
C CYS A 151 -17.70 13.74 -0.36
N THR A 152 -16.80 14.20 0.51
CA THR A 152 -16.21 15.55 0.43
C THR A 152 -15.33 15.70 -0.82
N ARG A 153 -14.55 14.67 -1.18
CA ARG A 153 -13.72 14.66 -2.40
C ARG A 153 -14.57 14.62 -3.66
N CYS A 154 -15.56 13.73 -3.74
CA CYS A 154 -16.48 13.66 -4.87
C CYS A 154 -17.19 15.00 -5.12
N SER A 155 -17.60 15.69 -4.04
CA SER A 155 -18.24 17.00 -4.14
C SER A 155 -17.35 18.09 -4.75
N LYS A 156 -16.02 17.93 -4.68
CA LYS A 156 -15.04 18.89 -5.21
C LYS A 156 -14.60 18.56 -6.64
N CYS A 157 -14.63 17.29 -7.03
CA CYS A 157 -13.99 16.82 -8.26
C CYS A 157 -14.97 16.37 -9.35
N ILE A 158 -16.20 16.02 -8.99
CA ILE A 158 -17.19 15.49 -9.93
C ILE A 158 -18.23 16.56 -10.22
N ASP A 159 -18.54 16.79 -11.50
CA ASP A 159 -19.70 17.58 -11.91
C ASP A 159 -20.97 16.93 -11.34
N CYS A 160 -21.43 17.47 -10.22
CA CYS A 160 -22.42 16.82 -9.38
C CYS A 160 -23.79 16.85 -10.05
N SER A 161 -24.14 15.74 -10.70
CA SER A 161 -25.50 15.47 -11.17
C SER A 161 -26.51 15.60 -10.01
N ALA A 162 -27.78 15.86 -10.33
CA ALA A 162 -28.83 15.91 -9.31
C ALA A 162 -28.90 14.62 -8.48
N LYS A 163 -28.66 13.46 -9.13
CA LYS A 163 -28.61 12.15 -8.48
C LYS A 163 -27.43 12.05 -7.50
N SER A 164 -26.24 12.52 -7.89
CA SER A 164 -25.05 12.53 -7.03
C SER A 164 -25.22 13.48 -5.84
N LYS A 165 -25.84 14.65 -6.02
CA LYS A 165 -26.16 15.56 -4.90
C LYS A 165 -27.13 14.93 -3.90
N ALA A 166 -28.17 14.25 -4.41
CA ALA A 166 -29.12 13.53 -3.57
C ALA A 166 -28.44 12.40 -2.79
N ALA A 167 -27.62 11.58 -3.46
CA ALA A 167 -26.87 10.50 -2.84
C ALA A 167 -25.90 11.01 -1.77
N ASN A 168 -25.19 12.12 -2.02
CA ASN A 168 -24.30 12.75 -1.04
C ASN A 168 -25.08 13.18 0.21
N SER A 169 -26.20 13.87 0.00
CA SER A 169 -27.05 14.37 1.10
C SER A 169 -27.61 13.19 1.92
N LYS A 170 -27.99 12.11 1.23
CA LYS A 170 -28.49 10.88 1.86
C LYS A 170 -27.42 10.18 2.68
N ILE A 171 -26.21 10.01 2.16
CA ILE A 171 -25.09 9.43 2.93
C ILE A 171 -24.79 10.28 4.16
N GLN A 172 -24.69 11.59 3.98
CA GLN A 172 -24.44 12.51 5.10
C GLN A 172 -25.53 12.45 6.16
N SER A 173 -26.78 12.09 5.81
CA SER A 173 -27.88 11.96 6.78
C SER A 173 -27.78 10.75 7.71
N PHE A 174 -27.09 9.68 7.29
CA PHE A 174 -26.78 8.54 8.19
C PHE A 174 -25.74 8.87 9.23
N PHE A 175 -25.04 9.97 9.01
CA PHE A 175 -23.92 10.40 9.83
C PHE A 175 -24.23 11.77 10.44
N THR A 176 -23.45 12.17 11.43
CA THR A 176 -23.48 13.54 11.94
C THR A 176 -22.17 14.19 11.55
N PRO A 177 -22.09 14.91 10.40
CA PRO A 177 -20.81 15.39 9.86
C PRO A 177 -20.01 16.24 10.85
N SER A 178 -20.67 17.04 11.69
CA SER A 178 -20.01 17.86 12.71
C SER A 178 -19.35 17.01 13.80
N LYS A 179 -20.03 15.95 14.27
CA LYS A 179 -19.50 15.02 15.27
C LYS A 179 -18.31 14.25 14.70
N ILE A 180 -18.44 13.69 13.50
CA ILE A 180 -17.37 12.95 12.85
C ILE A 180 -16.16 13.86 12.58
N SER A 181 -16.37 15.10 12.15
CA SER A 181 -15.26 16.05 11.97
C SER A 181 -14.47 16.27 13.26
N SER A 182 -15.15 16.29 14.41
CA SER A 182 -14.49 16.35 15.72
C SER A 182 -13.73 15.06 16.04
N GLU A 183 -14.32 13.89 15.78
CA GLU A 183 -13.69 12.59 15.99
C GLU A 183 -12.40 12.44 15.16
N VAL A 184 -12.46 12.78 13.86
CA VAL A 184 -11.28 12.78 12.98
C VAL A 184 -10.19 13.71 13.50
N LYS A 185 -10.52 14.91 13.98
CA LYS A 185 -9.53 15.83 14.56
C LYS A 185 -8.82 15.23 15.77
N GLU A 186 -9.55 14.52 16.64
CA GLU A 186 -8.93 13.85 17.78
C GLU A 186 -8.03 12.68 17.36
N VAL A 187 -8.43 11.91 16.34
CA VAL A 187 -7.57 10.86 15.75
C VAL A 187 -6.28 11.47 15.20
N LEU A 188 -6.37 12.56 14.44
CA LEU A 188 -5.20 13.25 13.88
C LEU A 188 -4.26 13.80 14.97
N LYS A 189 -4.81 14.43 16.02
CA LYS A 189 -4.02 14.91 17.16
C LYS A 189 -3.36 13.78 17.94
N HIS A 190 -4.05 12.64 18.08
CA HIS A 190 -3.47 11.48 18.73
C HIS A 190 -2.31 10.93 17.90
N ARG A 191 -2.53 10.80 16.59
CA ARG A 191 -1.52 10.34 15.63
C ARG A 191 -0.27 11.20 15.65
N GLU A 192 -0.43 12.52 15.64
CA GLU A 192 0.69 13.48 15.69
C GLU A 192 1.52 13.35 16.98
N LYS A 193 0.91 12.92 18.08
CA LYS A 193 1.62 12.71 19.36
C LYS A 193 2.33 11.38 19.46
N THR A 194 1.81 10.34 18.80
CA THR A 194 2.34 8.98 18.90
C THR A 194 3.33 8.64 17.80
N THR A 195 3.34 9.40 16.71
CA THR A 195 4.17 9.10 15.55
C THR A 195 5.15 10.20 15.23
N VAL A 196 6.23 9.80 14.56
CA VAL A 196 7.17 10.73 13.99
C VAL A 196 6.72 11.07 12.57
N ARG A 197 6.59 12.36 12.29
CA ARG A 197 6.19 12.84 10.97
C ARG A 197 7.40 12.81 10.04
N GLY A 198 7.38 11.86 9.12
CA GLY A 198 8.29 11.83 8.00
C GLY A 198 7.93 12.83 6.90
N ILE A 199 8.61 12.71 5.77
CA ILE A 199 8.50 13.51 4.56
C ILE A 199 7.19 13.21 3.83
N SER A 200 6.71 11.97 3.90
CA SER A 200 5.43 11.57 3.34
C SER A 200 4.74 10.51 4.20
N GLY A 201 3.41 10.46 4.10
CA GLY A 201 2.61 9.41 4.69
C GLY A 201 1.97 9.71 6.05
N PRO A 202 1.34 8.70 6.67
CA PRO A 202 0.48 8.88 7.84
C PRO A 202 1.24 9.11 9.16
N GLY A 203 2.55 9.33 9.11
CA GLY A 203 3.45 9.29 10.27
C GLY A 203 3.88 7.87 10.61
N MET A 204 5.08 7.70 11.14
CA MET A 204 5.64 6.39 11.50
C MET A 204 5.61 6.22 13.01
N LEU A 205 4.98 5.14 13.48
CA LEU A 205 5.16 4.71 14.86
C LEU A 205 6.52 4.03 14.98
N ILE A 206 7.45 4.65 15.72
CA ILE A 206 8.72 4.04 16.09
C ILE A 206 8.59 3.67 17.56
N ASP A 207 8.53 2.38 17.88
CA ASP A 207 8.62 1.95 19.27
C ASP A 207 10.03 2.29 19.75
N VAL A 208 10.16 3.33 20.58
CA VAL A 208 11.44 3.68 21.17
C VAL A 208 11.87 2.51 22.04
N VAL A 209 12.94 1.80 21.63
CA VAL A 209 13.65 0.89 22.52
C VAL A 209 14.30 1.79 23.58
N PRO A 210 13.90 1.73 24.87
CA PRO A 210 14.58 2.49 25.90
C PRO A 210 15.97 1.88 25.98
N THR A 211 16.97 2.58 25.45
CA THR A 211 18.36 2.22 25.73
C THR A 211 18.56 2.40 27.23
N GLY A 212 19.07 1.33 27.86
CA GLY A 212 19.04 1.15 29.30
C GLY A 212 19.50 2.36 30.11
N ASN A 213 18.88 2.50 31.29
CA ASN A 213 19.21 3.43 32.37
C ASN A 213 18.77 4.88 32.16
N SER A 214 17.52 5.21 32.53
CA SER A 214 17.25 6.07 33.70
C SER A 214 15.78 6.50 33.82
N GLY A 215 15.18 6.25 34.99
CA GLY A 215 13.83 6.66 35.37
C GLY A 215 13.65 8.17 35.59
N LYS A 216 13.95 8.99 34.57
CA LYS A 216 13.59 10.41 34.55
C LYS A 216 12.98 10.76 33.20
N LYS A 217 11.68 11.09 33.21
CA LYS A 217 10.96 11.83 32.16
C LYS A 217 11.70 13.15 31.85
N ASN A 218 12.75 13.10 31.05
CA ASN A 218 13.46 14.30 30.63
C ASN A 218 13.07 14.66 29.20
N LYS A 219 12.21 15.68 29.16
CA LYS A 219 11.84 16.53 28.03
C LYS A 219 13.03 16.81 27.09
N LYS A 220 12.78 16.67 25.79
CA LYS A 220 13.50 17.18 24.60
C LYS A 220 14.57 16.33 23.90
N ASN A 221 15.31 15.44 24.54
CA ASN A 221 16.48 14.78 23.90
C ASN A 221 16.50 13.25 24.03
N GLU A 222 15.34 12.61 24.17
CA GLU A 222 15.27 11.16 24.02
C GLU A 222 15.51 10.86 22.53
N ARG A 223 16.47 9.99 22.20
CA ARG A 223 16.70 9.52 20.82
C ARG A 223 15.41 8.85 20.37
N THR A 224 14.51 9.63 19.77
CA THR A 224 13.47 9.12 18.90
C THR A 224 14.22 8.26 17.92
N GLY A 225 13.89 6.98 17.75
CA GLY A 225 14.59 6.07 16.83
C GLY A 225 14.40 6.48 15.36
N TYR A 226 14.67 7.75 15.07
CA TYR A 226 14.43 8.53 13.87
C TYR A 226 15.14 9.89 14.00
N ARG A 227 15.86 10.27 12.96
CA ARG A 227 16.41 11.61 12.74
C ARG A 227 15.62 12.33 11.68
N ASP A 228 15.32 13.59 11.94
CA ASP A 228 14.67 14.46 10.97
C ASP A 228 15.60 14.75 9.78
N LEU A 229 15.41 14.02 8.68
CA LEU A 229 16.19 14.17 7.45
C LEU A 229 16.02 15.57 6.83
N SER A 230 14.92 16.28 7.13
CA SER A 230 14.69 17.63 6.60
C SER A 230 15.65 18.68 7.15
N LYS A 231 16.33 18.39 8.27
CA LYS A 231 17.23 19.33 8.96
C LYS A 231 18.71 19.09 8.69
N ASN A 232 19.06 18.01 8.00
CA ASN A 232 20.45 17.77 7.58
C ASN A 232 20.73 18.35 6.20
N ALA A 233 22.00 18.61 5.89
CA ALA A 233 22.44 19.13 4.59
C ALA A 233 21.99 18.27 3.39
N TYR A 234 21.71 16.99 3.65
CA TYR A 234 20.93 16.10 2.79
C TYR A 234 19.44 16.39 2.94
N CYS A 235 19.03 17.64 2.69
CA CYS A 235 17.64 17.93 2.39
C CYS A 235 17.37 17.29 1.04
N ILE A 236 17.18 15.97 1.08
CA ILE A 236 16.77 15.20 -0.06
C ILE A 236 15.40 15.77 -0.32
N ASN A 237 15.28 16.55 -1.38
CA ASN A 237 13.99 16.75 -1.98
C ASN A 237 13.61 15.36 -2.50
N ILE A 238 13.05 14.53 -1.63
CA ILE A 238 12.70 13.14 -1.89
C ILE A 238 11.71 13.09 -3.05
N GLU A 239 10.86 14.10 -3.13
CA GLU A 239 10.02 14.33 -4.29
C GLU A 239 10.85 14.50 -5.57
N HIS A 240 11.98 15.21 -5.48
CA HIS A 240 12.95 15.32 -6.57
C HIS A 240 13.68 14.01 -6.83
N LEU A 241 14.09 13.24 -5.82
CA LEU A 241 14.69 11.90 -6.02
C LEU A 241 13.74 10.98 -6.80
N VAL A 242 12.50 10.87 -6.35
CA VAL A 242 11.50 10.02 -7.00
C VAL A 242 11.13 10.55 -8.39
N ARG A 243 11.04 11.88 -8.57
CA ARG A 243 10.88 12.48 -9.90
C ARG A 243 12.08 12.19 -10.81
N SER A 244 13.30 12.33 -10.31
CA SER A 244 14.53 12.08 -11.06
C SER A 244 14.59 10.62 -11.49
N LEU A 245 14.27 9.67 -10.62
CA LEU A 245 14.15 8.25 -10.96
C LEU A 245 13.21 8.06 -12.16
N ARG A 246 11.99 8.60 -12.10
CA ARG A 246 10.98 8.42 -13.18
C ARG A 246 11.29 9.19 -14.47
N LEU A 247 12.06 10.26 -14.40
CA LEU A 247 12.39 11.10 -15.54
C LEU A 247 13.72 10.70 -16.20
N CYS A 248 14.42 9.68 -15.69
CA CYS A 248 15.61 9.14 -16.33
C CYS A 248 15.26 8.61 -17.73
N GLN A 249 15.93 9.16 -18.74
CA GLN A 249 15.78 8.72 -20.13
C GLN A 249 16.95 7.85 -20.60
N THR A 250 18.07 7.91 -19.87
CA THR A 250 19.28 7.17 -20.18
C THR A 250 19.77 6.39 -18.96
N LYS A 251 20.47 5.28 -19.22
CA LYS A 251 21.09 4.48 -18.16
C LYS A 251 22.08 5.28 -17.31
N GLU A 252 22.82 6.22 -17.92
CA GLU A 252 23.77 7.06 -17.19
C GLU A 252 23.08 8.03 -16.21
N GLN A 253 21.87 8.50 -16.52
CA GLN A 253 21.08 9.28 -15.58
C GLN A 253 20.58 8.41 -14.43
N GLU A 254 20.09 7.20 -14.75
CA GLU A 254 19.63 6.23 -13.76
C GLU A 254 20.76 5.85 -12.80
N GLU A 255 21.96 5.56 -13.30
CA GLU A 255 23.16 5.26 -12.49
C GLU A 255 23.49 6.40 -11.51
N LYS A 256 23.46 7.66 -11.96
CA LYS A 256 23.71 8.82 -11.06
C LYS A 256 22.68 8.93 -9.96
N VAL A 257 21.42 8.63 -10.26
CA VAL A 257 20.36 8.65 -9.25
C VAL A 257 20.54 7.47 -8.28
N LEU A 258 20.95 6.30 -8.77
CA LEU A 258 21.26 5.14 -7.94
C LEU A 258 22.47 5.39 -7.04
N ASP A 259 23.54 6.01 -7.53
CA ASP A 259 24.70 6.40 -6.72
C ASP A 259 24.27 7.28 -5.54
N PHE A 260 23.33 8.21 -5.79
CA PHE A 260 22.75 9.02 -4.74
C PHE A 260 21.92 8.18 -3.76
N VAL A 261 21.09 7.24 -4.22
CA VAL A 261 20.33 6.31 -3.36
C VAL A 261 21.28 5.49 -2.48
N TYR A 262 22.37 4.93 -3.03
CA TYR A 262 23.36 4.19 -2.26
C TYR A 262 24.09 5.07 -1.24
N GLY A 263 24.37 6.33 -1.58
CA GLY A 263 24.86 7.32 -0.63
C GLY A 263 23.91 7.50 0.57
N LEU A 264 22.60 7.56 0.32
CA LEU A 264 21.60 7.64 1.38
C LEU A 264 21.51 6.37 2.23
N MET A 265 21.62 5.19 1.62
CA MET A 265 21.63 3.93 2.36
C MET A 265 22.80 3.84 3.33
N ASN A 266 23.98 4.36 2.96
CA ASN A 266 25.13 4.39 3.87
C ASN A 266 24.83 5.23 5.13
N GLU A 267 24.21 6.39 4.97
CA GLU A 267 23.78 7.22 6.10
C GLU A 267 22.70 6.54 6.95
N ILE A 268 21.79 5.81 6.32
CA ILE A 268 20.78 5.02 7.02
C ILE A 268 21.40 3.86 7.79
N ASN A 269 22.45 3.24 7.28
CA ASN A 269 23.16 2.21 8.03
C ASN A 269 23.79 2.79 9.31
N ILE A 270 24.35 4.00 9.24
CA ILE A 270 24.81 4.73 10.43
C ILE A 270 23.64 4.99 11.39
N CYS A 271 22.50 5.43 10.87
CA CYS A 271 21.28 5.62 11.69
C CYS A 271 20.86 4.30 12.36
N ASN A 272 20.86 3.19 11.63
CA ASN A 272 20.51 1.86 12.14
C ASN A 272 21.48 1.43 13.26
N ASP A 273 22.78 1.61 13.08
CA ASP A 273 23.79 1.28 14.11
C ASP A 273 23.58 2.10 15.40
N GLU A 274 23.04 3.32 15.27
CA GLU A 274 22.77 4.22 16.38
C GLU A 274 21.35 4.07 16.98
N GLY A 275 20.54 3.16 16.44
CA GLY A 275 19.18 2.85 16.90
C GLY A 275 18.06 3.67 16.24
N ASP A 276 18.39 4.46 15.22
CA ASP A 276 17.47 5.36 14.51
C ASP A 276 16.79 4.66 13.31
N PHE A 277 16.07 3.56 13.58
CA PHE A 277 15.51 2.66 12.56
C PHE A 277 14.45 3.28 11.65
N GLY A 278 13.79 4.36 12.10
CA GLY A 278 12.75 5.04 11.34
C GLY A 278 13.26 5.68 10.05
N ASN A 279 14.54 6.05 9.99
CA ASN A 279 15.14 6.61 8.77
C ASN A 279 15.16 5.58 7.63
N GLY A 280 15.46 4.32 7.97
CA GLY A 280 15.37 3.22 7.02
C GLY A 280 13.94 2.99 6.55
N LEU A 281 12.98 2.97 7.48
CA LEU A 281 11.58 2.78 7.13
C LEU A 281 11.08 3.85 6.16
N GLU A 282 11.40 5.12 6.43
CA GLU A 282 11.01 6.25 5.59
C GLU A 282 11.57 6.14 4.17
N LEU A 283 12.90 6.00 4.02
CA LEU A 283 13.50 5.88 2.69
C LEU A 283 12.94 4.66 1.95
N GLY A 284 12.81 3.54 2.64
CA GLY A 284 12.24 2.32 2.08
C GLY A 284 10.83 2.53 1.54
N HIS A 285 9.95 3.18 2.30
CA HIS A 285 8.58 3.51 1.87
C HIS A 285 8.58 4.38 0.62
N ILE A 286 9.44 5.40 0.58
CA ILE A 286 9.58 6.30 -0.56
C ILE A 286 10.01 5.56 -1.81
N LEU A 287 11.07 4.75 -1.72
CA LEU A 287 11.57 3.97 -2.85
C LEU A 287 10.52 2.93 -3.30
N PHE A 288 9.77 2.36 -2.36
CA PHE A 288 8.68 1.44 -2.67
C PHE A 288 7.56 2.12 -3.46
N LEU A 289 7.14 3.32 -3.03
CA LEU A 289 6.10 4.12 -3.68
C LEU A 289 6.55 4.69 -5.04
N ALA A 290 7.86 4.87 -5.25
CA ALA A 290 8.40 5.19 -6.57
C ALA A 290 8.04 4.12 -7.61
N ASN A 291 7.91 2.85 -7.18
CA ASN A 291 7.55 1.69 -7.98
C ASN A 291 8.41 1.54 -9.25
N MET A 292 9.74 1.48 -9.06
CA MET A 292 10.71 1.36 -10.14
C MET A 292 11.67 0.21 -9.91
N LYS A 293 11.91 -0.57 -10.97
CA LYS A 293 12.79 -1.74 -10.94
C LYS A 293 14.23 -1.40 -10.54
N ALA A 294 14.74 -0.26 -11.02
CA ALA A 294 16.09 0.21 -10.71
C ALA A 294 16.37 0.35 -9.21
N VAL A 295 15.35 0.65 -8.40
CA VAL A 295 15.49 0.81 -6.95
C VAL A 295 14.89 -0.36 -6.15
N ALA A 296 14.53 -1.47 -6.80
CA ALA A 296 13.93 -2.61 -6.12
C ALA A 296 14.87 -3.21 -5.06
N ASP A 297 16.12 -3.48 -5.44
CA ASP A 297 17.15 -4.02 -4.53
C ASP A 297 17.44 -3.10 -3.34
N PRO A 298 17.79 -1.81 -3.53
CA PRO A 298 18.06 -0.92 -2.39
C PRO A 298 16.82 -0.72 -1.50
N MET A 299 15.62 -0.66 -2.09
CA MET A 299 14.37 -0.59 -1.34
C MET A 299 14.16 -1.82 -0.47
N MET A 300 14.35 -3.01 -1.03
CA MET A 300 14.17 -4.29 -0.33
C MET A 300 15.10 -4.42 0.86
N ILE A 301 16.40 -4.19 0.64
CA ILE A 301 17.40 -4.22 1.70
C ILE A 301 17.01 -3.26 2.82
N THR A 302 16.64 -2.04 2.47
CA THR A 302 16.30 -0.99 3.44
C THR A 302 15.06 -1.37 4.27
N LEU A 303 13.98 -1.79 3.61
CA LEU A 303 12.73 -2.15 4.30
C LEU A 303 12.85 -3.41 5.14
N HIS A 304 13.54 -4.45 4.66
CA HIS A 304 13.75 -5.66 5.45
C HIS A 304 14.52 -5.36 6.73
N ILE A 305 15.59 -4.57 6.65
CA ILE A 305 16.36 -4.15 7.83
C ILE A 305 15.47 -3.33 8.78
N ALA A 306 14.72 -2.36 8.25
CA ALA A 306 13.83 -1.53 9.05
C ALA A 306 12.76 -2.36 9.79
N TYR A 307 12.04 -3.24 9.08
CA TYR A 307 11.01 -4.09 9.69
C TYR A 307 11.60 -5.07 10.69
N LYS A 308 12.78 -5.64 10.42
CA LYS A 308 13.48 -6.50 11.37
C LYS A 308 13.83 -5.75 12.65
N ASN A 309 14.41 -4.56 12.53
CA ASN A 309 14.83 -3.74 13.67
C ASN A 309 13.64 -3.18 14.46
N LEU A 310 12.51 -2.93 13.80
CA LEU A 310 11.25 -2.54 14.42
C LEU A 310 10.43 -3.73 14.96
N HIS A 311 10.97 -4.95 14.87
CA HIS A 311 10.31 -6.20 15.30
C HIS A 311 8.95 -6.45 14.62
N ARG A 312 8.87 -6.21 13.30
CA ARG A 312 7.68 -6.39 12.45
C ARG A 312 7.94 -7.38 11.31
N PRO A 313 8.33 -8.64 11.59
CA PRO A 313 8.71 -9.59 10.56
C PRO A 313 7.59 -9.88 9.54
N ASP A 314 6.33 -9.83 9.94
CA ASP A 314 5.22 -10.03 9.02
C ASP A 314 5.14 -8.95 7.92
N PHE A 315 5.55 -7.71 8.20
CA PHE A 315 5.61 -6.68 7.16
C PHE A 315 6.74 -6.94 6.16
N ALA A 316 7.85 -7.56 6.59
CA ALA A 316 8.88 -8.03 5.67
C ALA A 316 8.35 -9.15 4.76
N LYS A 317 7.59 -10.12 5.32
CA LYS A 317 6.97 -11.20 4.54
C LYS A 317 5.91 -10.67 3.56
N ILE A 318 5.07 -9.72 3.99
CA ILE A 318 4.06 -9.07 3.14
C ILE A 318 4.74 -8.28 2.02
N LEU A 319 5.88 -7.64 2.29
CA LEU A 319 6.68 -6.96 1.26
C LEU A 319 7.11 -7.95 0.17
N ASP A 320 7.67 -9.11 0.54
CA ASP A 320 8.10 -10.15 -0.40
C ASP A 320 6.95 -10.62 -1.30
N LEU A 321 5.78 -10.87 -0.70
CA LEU A 321 4.57 -11.25 -1.43
C LEU A 321 4.10 -10.16 -2.37
N THR A 322 4.17 -8.89 -1.93
CA THR A 322 3.73 -7.75 -2.75
C THR A 322 4.65 -7.53 -3.95
N LEU A 323 5.96 -7.78 -3.82
CA LEU A 323 6.88 -7.69 -4.96
C LEU A 323 6.71 -8.85 -5.93
N SER A 324 6.37 -10.04 -5.45
CA SER A 324 6.00 -11.16 -6.32
C SER A 324 4.81 -10.81 -7.23
N LEU A 325 3.88 -9.96 -6.76
CA LEU A 325 2.80 -9.43 -7.62
C LEU A 325 3.32 -8.48 -8.72
N ARG A 326 4.38 -7.71 -8.46
CA ARG A 326 4.98 -6.82 -9.46
C ARG A 326 5.64 -7.62 -10.57
N ASP A 327 6.36 -8.67 -10.20
CA ASP A 327 7.04 -9.54 -11.15
C ASP A 327 6.04 -10.27 -12.07
N GLN A 328 4.95 -10.79 -11.49
CA GLN A 328 3.89 -11.46 -12.27
C GLN A 328 3.18 -10.54 -13.27
N GLN A 329 3.03 -9.26 -12.94
CA GLN A 329 2.36 -8.33 -13.84
C GLN A 329 3.24 -7.93 -15.03
N GLU A 330 4.56 -7.82 -14.84
CA GLU A 330 5.51 -7.59 -15.93
C GLU A 330 5.52 -8.75 -16.93
N GLU A 331 5.41 -10.00 -16.46
CA GLU A 331 5.35 -11.16 -17.34
C GLU A 331 4.07 -11.22 -18.19
N ALA A 332 3.03 -10.51 -17.79
CA ALA A 332 1.74 -10.46 -18.48
C ALA A 332 1.63 -9.34 -19.53
N THR A 333 2.58 -8.40 -19.57
CA THR A 333 2.63 -7.26 -20.52
C THR A 333 3.65 -7.44 -21.62
#